data_AF-A0A370FCV0-F1
#
_entry.id   AF-A0A370FCV0-F1
#
_cell.length_a   1.000
_cell.length_b   1.000
_cell.length_c   1.000
_cell.angle_alpha   90.00
_cell.angle_beta   90.00
_cell.angle_gamma   90.00
#
_symmetry.space_group_name_H-M   'P 1'
#
loop_
_entity.id
_entity.type
_entity.pdbx_description
1 polymer ?
#
loop_
_entity_poly.entity_id
_entity_poly.type
_entity_poly.pdbx_seq_one_letter_code
_entity_poly.pdbx_strand_id
1 'polypeptide(L)'
;MTGHVQVRGILIAQEYGADEVRGLVTRVQVITTTRRPNDADPQPHELVPGSVRFTDVDEAPFSAHGSYAETVCSGERLVRREGALVDLDLDIPPADPRPRVVAGALAAHDKDLWVIDRELPLLAHVHDAAGARKTTEHILPLSIVDPDQCRCIVADATGCWVAGPDGVHRVEVSPDGAAGVTCVDDQPAVQVALCDGVLLAIGNTEQRLRRDPKSGHLAPLDILDRPARILVPGSAPAPVDLPKGTVDAVTAIDGGFLLLLTVSLSGPEPRGRRLVSITTDGAVQVGPILELDSNLSSASLSPNSLRLCTRKMVYRVLDDLTVEPIRPVSHHGLRLGLIGVRLWTVTYRPRGIGRRGWWPGTGPDDLPPCEAGHGCSCCSTRPRTGRR
;
A
#
# COMPACT_ATOMS: atom_id res chain seq x y z
N MET A 1 2.40 -32.98 23.13
CA MET A 1 3.60 -33.09 22.28
C MET A 1 3.87 -31.71 21.71
N THR A 2 4.88 -31.01 22.21
CA THR A 2 5.35 -29.74 21.65
C THR A 2 6.54 -30.08 20.74
N GLY A 3 6.27 -30.16 19.43
CA GLY A 3 7.29 -30.33 18.39
C GLY A 3 7.55 -29.01 17.69
N HIS A 4 8.74 -28.84 17.12
CA HIS A 4 9.08 -27.65 16.35
C HIS A 4 8.24 -27.59 15.07
N VAL A 5 7.44 -26.53 14.92
CA VAL A 5 6.69 -26.26 13.69
C VAL A 5 7.62 -25.56 12.70
N GLN A 6 7.76 -26.10 11.50
CA GLN A 6 8.57 -25.45 10.47
C GLN A 6 7.74 -24.34 9.80
N VAL A 7 8.02 -23.08 10.16
CA VAL A 7 7.46 -21.92 9.45
C VAL A 7 8.36 -21.59 8.26
N ARG A 8 7.94 -21.96 7.04
CA ARG A 8 8.62 -21.58 5.80
C ARG A 8 8.00 -20.31 5.21
N GLY A 9 8.49 -19.15 5.62
CA GLY A 9 8.05 -17.85 5.12
C GLY A 9 7.81 -16.82 6.22
N ILE A 10 7.16 -15.71 5.87
CA ILE A 10 6.71 -14.68 6.83
C ILE A 10 5.25 -14.97 7.15
N LEU A 11 4.92 -15.14 8.42
CA LEU A 11 3.54 -15.13 8.90
C LEU A 11 3.10 -13.66 8.99
N ILE A 12 2.20 -13.24 8.09
CA ILE A 12 1.55 -11.93 8.17
C ILE A 12 0.14 -12.16 8.66
N ALA A 13 -0.09 -11.98 9.95
CA ALA A 13 -1.43 -11.92 10.51
C ALA A 13 -1.94 -10.48 10.36
N GLN A 14 -2.99 -10.29 9.56
CA GLN A 14 -3.73 -9.03 9.55
C GLN A 14 -4.78 -9.13 10.66
N GLU A 15 -4.41 -8.74 11.87
CA GLU A 15 -5.36 -8.61 12.99
C GLU A 15 -5.82 -7.15 13.11
N TYR A 16 -7.05 -6.93 13.57
CA TYR A 16 -7.52 -5.62 14.00
C TYR A 16 -6.92 -5.28 15.38
N GLY A 17 -5.58 -5.20 15.46
CA GLY A 17 -4.80 -4.93 16.66
C GLY A 17 -3.44 -4.35 16.28
N ALA A 18 -3.04 -3.25 16.93
CA ALA A 18 -2.04 -2.31 16.43
C ALA A 18 -0.58 -2.59 16.83
N ASP A 19 -0.30 -3.73 17.48
CA ASP A 19 1.03 -3.99 18.04
C ASP A 19 1.75 -5.11 17.27
N GLU A 20 2.90 -4.78 16.68
CA GLU A 20 3.80 -5.76 16.06
C GLU A 20 4.47 -6.58 17.18
N VAL A 21 3.97 -7.79 17.43
CA VAL A 21 4.55 -8.72 18.42
C VAL A 21 5.52 -9.67 17.72
N ARG A 22 6.73 -9.80 18.28
CA ARG A 22 7.74 -10.76 17.82
C ARG A 22 7.95 -11.84 18.88
N GLY A 23 7.93 -13.09 18.46
CA GLY A 23 8.26 -14.24 19.30
C GLY A 23 8.63 -15.45 18.45
N LEU A 24 9.18 -16.48 19.08
CA LEU A 24 9.39 -17.78 18.44
C LEU A 24 8.03 -18.48 18.33
N VAL A 25 7.64 -18.88 17.13
CA VAL A 25 6.42 -19.69 16.94
C VAL A 25 6.64 -21.06 17.57
N THR A 26 5.87 -21.38 18.60
CA THR A 26 5.92 -22.67 19.29
C THR A 26 4.83 -23.61 18.82
N ARG A 27 3.72 -23.07 18.30
CA ARG A 27 2.58 -23.84 17.79
C ARG A 27 1.78 -23.03 16.78
N VAL A 28 1.23 -23.71 15.78
CA VAL A 28 0.23 -23.16 14.87
C VAL A 28 -0.98 -24.09 14.86
N GLN A 29 -2.17 -23.52 15.05
CA GLN A 29 -3.43 -24.25 14.93
C GLN A 29 -4.29 -23.62 13.84
N VAL A 30 -4.83 -24.43 12.94
CA VAL A 30 -5.80 -23.96 11.94
C VAL A 30 -7.19 -23.92 12.56
N ILE A 31 -7.85 -22.77 12.43
CA ILE A 31 -9.22 -22.56 12.89
C ILE A 31 -10.16 -22.95 11.76
N THR A 32 -10.99 -23.96 12.00
CA THR A 32 -12.04 -24.38 11.08
C THR A 32 -13.42 -24.17 11.70
N THR A 33 -14.38 -23.76 10.89
CA THR A 33 -15.79 -23.64 11.26
C THR A 33 -16.64 -24.46 10.31
N THR A 34 -17.80 -24.90 10.78
CA THR A 34 -18.83 -25.49 9.93
C THR A 34 -19.94 -24.48 9.72
N ARG A 35 -20.33 -24.29 8.46
CA ARG A 35 -21.49 -23.47 8.10
C ARG A 35 -22.56 -24.35 7.43
N ARG A 36 -23.82 -23.94 7.55
CA ARG A 36 -24.96 -24.55 6.86
C ARG A 36 -25.66 -23.50 5.98
N PRO A 37 -26.30 -23.90 4.87
CA PRO A 37 -27.09 -23.00 4.05
C PRO A 37 -28.10 -22.21 4.88
N ASN A 38 -28.21 -20.92 4.61
CA ASN A 38 -29.24 -20.07 5.18
C ASN A 38 -30.09 -19.53 4.04
N ASP A 39 -31.31 -20.07 3.90
CA ASP A 39 -32.23 -19.70 2.83
C ASP A 39 -32.97 -18.36 3.12
N ALA A 40 -32.76 -17.75 4.29
CA ALA A 40 -33.52 -16.60 4.78
C ALA A 40 -32.73 -15.28 4.83
N ASP A 41 -31.45 -15.24 4.46
CA ASP A 41 -30.54 -14.10 4.72
C ASP A 41 -29.60 -13.83 3.52
N PRO A 42 -29.09 -12.60 3.27
CA PRO A 42 -28.17 -12.31 2.17
C PRO A 42 -26.80 -12.98 2.33
N GLN A 43 -26.48 -13.49 3.52
CA GLN A 43 -25.32 -14.36 3.72
C GLN A 43 -25.74 -15.81 3.48
N PRO A 44 -25.26 -16.46 2.40
CA PRO A 44 -25.76 -17.76 1.96
C PRO A 44 -25.47 -18.92 2.94
N HIS A 45 -24.66 -18.68 3.98
CA HIS A 45 -24.29 -19.70 4.95
C HIS A 45 -24.17 -19.14 6.36
N GLU A 46 -24.90 -19.71 7.32
CA GLU A 46 -24.81 -19.38 8.74
C GLU A 46 -23.82 -20.31 9.47
N LEU A 47 -23.12 -19.75 10.48
CA LEU A 47 -22.21 -20.49 11.33
C LEU A 47 -22.98 -21.48 12.21
N VAL A 48 -22.58 -22.75 12.21
CA VAL A 48 -23.12 -23.73 13.16
C VAL A 48 -22.50 -23.46 14.53
N PRO A 49 -23.30 -23.14 15.57
CA PRO A 49 -22.78 -22.90 16.91
C PRO A 49 -21.96 -24.08 17.43
N GLY A 50 -20.82 -23.80 18.09
CA GLY A 50 -19.93 -24.84 18.61
C GLY A 50 -19.12 -25.61 17.57
N SER A 51 -19.17 -25.23 16.29
CA SER A 51 -18.43 -25.92 15.21
C SER A 51 -16.97 -25.49 15.05
N VAL A 52 -16.49 -24.56 15.88
CA VAL A 52 -15.10 -24.10 15.86
C VAL A 52 -14.20 -25.26 16.28
N ARG A 53 -13.23 -25.60 15.43
CA ARG A 53 -12.20 -26.60 15.72
C ARG A 53 -10.82 -26.03 15.48
N PHE A 54 -9.91 -26.35 16.38
CA PHE A 54 -8.49 -26.02 16.31
C PHE A 54 -7.73 -27.30 15.98
N THR A 55 -6.96 -27.28 14.90
CA THR A 55 -6.16 -28.45 14.47
C THR A 55 -4.70 -28.05 14.42
N ASP A 56 -3.86 -28.75 15.18
CA ASP A 56 -2.42 -28.56 15.12
C ASP A 56 -1.88 -28.91 13.74
N VAL A 57 -0.94 -28.09 13.26
CA VAL A 57 -0.28 -28.34 11.99
C VAL A 57 1.23 -28.26 12.15
N ASP A 58 1.92 -29.17 11.48
CA ASP A 58 3.39 -29.19 11.44
C ASP A 58 3.95 -28.19 10.41
N GLU A 59 3.09 -27.69 9.51
CA GLU A 59 3.38 -26.66 8.50
C GLU A 59 2.17 -25.71 8.36
N ALA A 60 2.42 -24.39 8.38
CA ALA A 60 1.34 -23.40 8.33
C ALA A 60 0.62 -23.39 6.96
N PRO A 61 -0.72 -23.29 6.91
CA PRO A 61 -1.45 -23.22 5.64
C PRO A 61 -1.20 -21.89 4.91
N PHE A 62 -1.18 -21.94 3.57
CA PHE A 62 -0.80 -20.80 2.71
C PHE A 62 -1.79 -19.61 2.72
N SER A 63 -3.05 -19.81 3.13
CA SER A 63 -4.03 -18.72 3.29
C SER A 63 -5.22 -19.19 4.13
N ALA A 64 -5.62 -18.38 5.10
CA ALA A 64 -6.80 -18.63 5.93
C ALA A 64 -7.86 -17.52 5.82
N HIS A 65 -7.70 -16.57 4.88
CA HIS A 65 -8.57 -15.40 4.77
C HIS A 65 -9.34 -15.33 3.44
N GLY A 66 -10.61 -14.91 3.52
CA GLY A 66 -11.43 -14.53 2.36
C GLY A 66 -11.93 -15.70 1.50
N SER A 67 -12.11 -15.43 0.20
CA SER A 67 -12.57 -16.38 -0.83
C SER A 67 -11.54 -17.45 -1.21
N TYR A 68 -10.37 -17.41 -0.59
CA TYR A 68 -9.28 -18.37 -0.78
C TYR A 68 -9.21 -19.42 0.34
N ALA A 69 -10.10 -19.32 1.34
CA ALA A 69 -10.28 -20.36 2.35
C ALA A 69 -10.69 -21.66 1.65
N GLU A 70 -9.82 -22.67 1.73
CA GLU A 70 -10.08 -23.99 1.17
C GLU A 70 -11.39 -24.53 1.76
N THR A 71 -12.35 -24.76 0.87
CA THR A 71 -13.70 -25.17 1.20
C THR A 71 -13.81 -26.66 0.92
N VAL A 72 -13.98 -27.46 1.98
CA VAL A 72 -14.25 -28.89 1.83
C VAL A 72 -15.76 -29.07 1.97
N CYS A 73 -16.43 -29.35 0.85
CA CYS A 73 -17.85 -29.70 0.85
C CYS A 73 -17.99 -31.15 1.32
N SER A 74 -18.75 -31.36 2.40
CA SER A 74 -19.19 -32.68 2.82
C SER A 74 -20.71 -32.64 3.00
N GLY A 75 -21.42 -33.04 1.93
CA GLY A 75 -22.89 -32.93 1.87
C GLY A 75 -23.37 -31.47 1.87
N GLU A 76 -24.41 -31.17 2.65
CA GLU A 76 -24.98 -29.82 2.82
C GLU A 76 -24.16 -28.91 3.76
N ARG A 77 -23.06 -29.41 4.35
CA ARG A 77 -22.25 -28.66 5.31
C ARG A 77 -20.96 -28.18 4.68
N LEU A 78 -20.68 -26.90 4.92
CA LEU A 78 -19.50 -26.21 4.44
C LEU A 78 -18.47 -26.15 5.57
N VAL A 79 -17.33 -26.83 5.44
CA VAL A 79 -16.22 -26.64 6.38
C VAL A 79 -15.27 -25.57 5.80
N ARG A 80 -15.08 -24.49 6.55
CA ARG A 80 -14.25 -23.35 6.15
C ARG A 80 -13.08 -23.17 7.10
N ARG A 81 -11.88 -22.96 6.57
CA ARG A 81 -10.73 -22.47 7.34
C ARG A 81 -10.88 -20.95 7.50
N GLU A 82 -11.07 -20.47 8.72
CA GLU A 82 -11.34 -19.05 9.01
C GLU A 82 -10.07 -18.27 9.42
N GLY A 83 -9.03 -18.98 9.88
CA GLY A 83 -7.84 -18.35 10.42
C GLY A 83 -6.80 -19.35 10.91
N ALA A 84 -5.74 -18.82 11.51
CA ALA A 84 -4.77 -19.57 12.28
C ALA A 84 -4.60 -18.93 13.65
N LEU A 85 -4.49 -19.76 14.69
CA LEU A 85 -4.03 -19.37 16.02
C LEU A 85 -2.54 -19.70 16.10
N VAL A 86 -1.74 -18.76 16.59
CA VAL A 86 -0.28 -18.90 16.67
C VAL A 86 0.17 -18.64 18.09
N ASP A 87 0.80 -19.64 18.71
CA ASP A 87 1.41 -19.48 20.03
C ASP A 87 2.86 -18.99 19.86
N LEU A 88 3.18 -17.88 20.51
CA LEU A 88 4.49 -17.24 20.48
C LEU A 88 5.19 -17.36 21.84
N ASP A 89 6.43 -17.81 21.82
CA ASP A 89 7.37 -17.65 22.93
C ASP A 89 8.07 -16.29 22.81
N LEU A 90 7.90 -15.45 23.82
CA LEU A 90 8.43 -14.08 23.86
C LEU A 90 9.79 -14.00 24.54
N ASP A 91 10.28 -15.09 25.16
CA ASP A 91 11.58 -15.15 25.87
C ASP A 91 12.77 -15.34 24.90
N ILE A 92 12.66 -14.78 23.69
CA ILE A 92 13.75 -14.73 22.72
C ILE A 92 14.69 -13.55 23.01
N PRO A 93 16.00 -13.67 22.71
CA PRO A 93 16.91 -12.53 22.81
C PRO A 93 16.37 -11.33 22.04
N PRO A 94 16.57 -10.09 22.53
CA PRO A 94 16.11 -8.90 21.84
C PRO A 94 16.63 -8.91 20.40
N ALA A 95 15.79 -8.43 19.50
CA ALA A 95 16.08 -8.34 18.08
C ALA A 95 17.45 -7.68 17.83
N ASP A 96 18.07 -8.02 16.69
CA ASP A 96 19.04 -7.11 16.09
C ASP A 96 18.45 -5.69 16.07
N PRO A 97 19.23 -4.66 16.42
CA PRO A 97 18.73 -3.31 16.48
C PRO A 97 18.07 -2.94 15.16
N ARG A 98 16.93 -2.25 15.25
CA ARG A 98 16.18 -1.72 14.11
C ARG A 98 17.15 -1.09 13.10
N PRO A 99 17.01 -1.37 11.79
CA PRO A 99 17.75 -0.64 10.77
C PRO A 99 17.61 0.87 10.99
N ARG A 100 18.69 1.61 10.71
CA ARG A 100 18.72 3.06 10.94
C ARG A 100 17.56 3.80 10.26
N VAL A 101 17.17 3.32 9.07
CA VAL A 101 15.99 3.76 8.33
C VAL A 101 15.15 2.53 7.95
N VAL A 102 13.86 2.56 8.28
CA VAL A 102 12.86 1.61 7.77
C VAL A 102 11.98 2.39 6.80
N ALA A 103 12.11 2.14 5.50
CA ALA A 103 11.42 2.92 4.47
C ALA A 103 9.89 2.82 4.62
N GLY A 104 9.23 3.96 4.81
CA GLY A 104 7.77 4.10 4.78
C GLY A 104 7.26 4.53 3.41
N ALA A 105 7.88 5.58 2.85
CA ALA A 105 7.62 6.05 1.51
C ALA A 105 8.90 6.58 0.85
N LEU A 106 8.87 6.67 -0.48
CA LEU A 106 10.01 7.10 -1.28
C LEU A 106 9.55 7.99 -2.44
N ALA A 107 10.38 8.97 -2.77
CA ALA A 107 10.21 9.84 -3.93
C ALA A 107 11.56 10.05 -4.60
N ALA A 108 11.56 10.26 -5.91
CA ALA A 108 12.77 10.55 -6.65
C ALA A 108 12.54 11.68 -7.65
N HIS A 109 13.56 12.51 -7.83
CA HIS A 109 13.61 13.50 -8.89
C HIS A 109 15.05 13.56 -9.42
N ASP A 110 15.23 13.35 -10.72
CA ASP A 110 16.55 13.23 -11.37
C ASP A 110 17.48 12.24 -10.64
N LYS A 111 18.55 12.73 -9.99
CA LYS A 111 19.57 11.92 -9.29
C LYS A 111 19.37 11.87 -7.78
N ASP A 112 18.27 12.44 -7.30
CA ASP A 112 17.93 12.55 -5.90
C ASP A 112 16.85 11.53 -5.55
N LEU A 113 17.14 10.72 -4.53
CA LEU A 113 16.20 9.79 -3.92
C LEU A 113 15.97 10.19 -2.46
N TRP A 114 14.70 10.31 -2.11
CA TRP A 114 14.23 10.66 -0.77
C TRP A 114 13.50 9.47 -0.18
N VAL A 115 13.83 9.14 1.07
CA VAL A 115 13.20 8.04 1.82
C VAL A 115 12.79 8.57 3.17
N ILE A 116 11.48 8.60 3.42
CA ILE A 116 10.95 8.91 4.75
C ILE A 116 10.78 7.61 5.53
N ASP A 117 11.24 7.62 6.78
CA ASP A 117 11.07 6.49 7.68
C ASP A 117 9.58 6.26 8.01
N ARG A 118 9.21 4.99 8.15
CA ARG A 118 7.84 4.52 8.40
C ARG A 118 7.22 5.12 9.66
N GLU A 119 8.02 5.34 10.70
CA GLU A 119 7.55 5.72 12.04
C GLU A 119 8.27 6.97 12.54
N LEU A 120 9.60 6.97 12.46
CA LEU A 120 10.44 8.04 12.97
C LEU A 120 10.38 9.27 12.06
N PRO A 121 10.56 10.48 12.60
CA PRO A 121 10.60 11.72 11.81
C PRO A 121 11.96 11.87 11.10
N LEU A 122 12.40 10.82 10.40
CA LEU A 122 13.71 10.71 9.78
C LEU A 122 13.57 10.65 8.26
N LEU A 123 14.22 11.59 7.57
CA LEU A 123 14.29 11.65 6.12
C LEU A 123 15.72 11.36 5.67
N ALA A 124 15.91 10.31 4.88
CA ALA A 124 17.18 10.03 4.21
C ALA A 124 17.15 10.60 2.78
N HIS A 125 18.19 11.33 2.43
CA HIS A 125 18.44 11.84 1.09
C HIS A 125 19.66 11.11 0.51
N VAL A 126 19.48 10.51 -0.65
CA VAL A 126 20.54 9.85 -1.41
C VAL A 126 20.74 10.61 -2.70
N HIS A 127 21.89 11.27 -2.81
CA HIS A 127 22.30 12.02 -3.99
C HIS A 127 23.39 11.27 -4.76
N ASP A 128 23.21 11.08 -6.07
CA ASP A 128 24.22 10.47 -6.94
C ASP A 128 24.99 11.53 -7.74
N ALA A 129 26.01 12.12 -7.12
CA ALA A 129 26.92 13.05 -7.78
C ALA A 129 27.96 12.27 -8.59
N ALA A 130 27.79 12.24 -9.93
CA ALA A 130 28.77 11.66 -10.85
C ALA A 130 29.19 10.20 -10.55
N GLY A 131 28.26 9.39 -10.02
CA GLY A 131 28.52 7.99 -9.67
C GLY A 131 28.98 7.76 -8.22
N ALA A 132 29.19 8.84 -7.45
CA ALA A 132 29.48 8.78 -6.03
C ALA A 132 28.21 9.06 -5.22
N ARG A 133 27.58 7.98 -4.74
CA ARG A 133 26.40 8.09 -3.88
C ARG A 133 26.76 8.65 -2.51
N LYS A 134 26.15 9.76 -2.15
CA LYS A 134 26.21 10.35 -0.81
C LYS A 134 24.84 10.21 -0.15
N THR A 135 24.82 9.72 1.08
CA THR A 135 23.61 9.64 1.90
C THR A 135 23.71 10.63 3.04
N THR A 136 22.68 11.46 3.20
CA THR A 136 22.49 12.37 4.33
C THR A 136 21.17 12.06 5.01
N GLU A 137 21.13 12.26 6.32
CA GLU A 137 19.94 12.03 7.14
C GLU A 137 19.52 13.34 7.81
N HIS A 138 18.22 13.61 7.77
CA HIS A 138 17.61 14.81 8.31
C HIS A 138 16.51 14.42 9.30
N ILE A 139 16.60 14.94 10.52
CA ILE A 139 15.51 14.82 11.49
C ILE A 139 14.55 15.97 11.21
N LEU A 140 13.30 15.62 10.91
CA LEU A 140 12.24 16.57 10.63
C LEU A 140 11.53 16.94 11.95
N PRO A 141 10.91 18.14 12.04
CA PRO A 141 10.10 18.55 13.18
C PRO A 141 8.71 17.89 13.15
N LEU A 142 8.66 16.56 13.02
CA LEU A 142 7.43 15.76 12.94
C LEU A 142 7.30 14.85 14.16
N SER A 143 6.09 14.36 14.42
CA SER A 143 5.83 13.40 15.48
C SER A 143 6.30 12.00 15.07
N ILE A 144 6.58 11.13 16.04
CA ILE A 144 6.63 9.69 15.79
C ILE A 144 5.21 9.20 15.54
N VAL A 145 5.00 8.40 14.49
CA VAL A 145 3.67 7.92 14.09
C VAL A 145 3.60 6.40 14.15
N ASP A 146 2.38 5.87 14.30
CA ASP A 146 2.14 4.44 14.19
C ASP A 146 2.44 3.96 12.76
N PRO A 147 2.87 2.70 12.55
CA PRO A 147 3.13 2.15 11.22
C PRO A 147 1.95 2.25 10.24
N ASP A 148 0.72 2.25 10.75
CA ASP A 148 -0.51 2.38 9.97
C ASP A 148 -0.78 3.83 9.51
N GLN A 149 -0.14 4.81 10.15
CA GLN A 149 -0.22 6.22 9.81
C GLN A 149 0.89 6.57 8.81
N CYS A 150 0.71 6.11 7.57
CA CYS A 150 1.70 6.30 6.52
C CYS A 150 1.92 7.79 6.19
N ARG A 151 3.19 8.20 6.14
CA ARG A 151 3.60 9.46 5.49
C ARG A 151 3.69 9.25 3.99
N CYS A 152 3.34 10.27 3.23
CA CYS A 152 3.54 10.35 1.80
C CYS A 152 4.69 11.31 1.49
N ILE A 153 5.41 11.04 0.41
CA ILE A 153 6.49 11.89 -0.06
C ILE A 153 6.44 12.03 -1.58
N VAL A 154 6.67 13.24 -2.08
CA VAL A 154 6.85 13.57 -3.50
C VAL A 154 8.01 14.55 -3.64
N ALA A 155 8.71 14.53 -4.77
CA ALA A 155 9.95 15.28 -4.96
C ALA A 155 9.94 16.06 -6.28
N ASP A 156 10.64 17.19 -6.26
CA ASP A 156 10.91 18.05 -7.41
C ASP A 156 12.39 18.46 -7.42
N ALA A 157 12.76 19.34 -8.35
CA ALA A 157 14.14 19.79 -8.54
C ALA A 157 14.73 20.53 -7.33
N THR A 158 13.91 21.05 -6.41
CA THR A 158 14.38 21.87 -5.30
C THR A 158 14.30 21.15 -3.95
N GLY A 159 13.79 19.91 -3.91
CA GLY A 159 13.67 19.13 -2.69
C GLY A 159 12.50 18.16 -2.69
N CYS A 160 11.84 18.03 -1.55
CA CYS A 160 10.67 17.15 -1.41
C CYS A 160 9.56 17.75 -0.54
N TRP A 161 8.38 17.17 -0.67
CA TRP A 161 7.21 17.43 0.15
C TRP A 161 6.91 16.19 0.97
N VAL A 162 6.75 16.37 2.28
CA VAL A 162 6.36 15.30 3.20
C VAL A 162 4.97 15.62 3.73
N ALA A 163 4.05 14.68 3.58
CA ALA A 163 2.67 14.79 4.02
C ALA A 163 2.32 13.65 4.97
N GLY A 164 1.49 13.92 5.98
CA GLY A 164 1.05 12.89 6.91
C GLY A 164 0.13 13.43 8.00
N PRO A 165 0.11 12.79 9.18
CA PRO A 165 -0.70 13.23 10.33
C PRO A 165 -0.35 14.62 10.85
N ASP A 166 0.92 15.04 10.74
CA ASP A 166 1.42 16.33 11.24
C ASP A 166 1.19 17.50 10.27
N GLY A 167 0.57 17.25 9.11
CA GLY A 167 0.36 18.25 8.08
C GLY A 167 1.18 18.00 6.82
N VAL A 168 1.49 19.06 6.10
CA VAL A 168 2.30 19.06 4.88
C VAL A 168 3.48 20.01 5.04
N HIS A 169 4.67 19.45 4.85
CA HIS A 169 5.94 20.15 4.99
C HIS A 169 6.71 20.16 3.69
N ARG A 170 7.28 21.31 3.38
CA ARG A 170 8.27 21.47 2.32
C ARG A 170 9.66 21.30 2.92
N VAL A 171 10.45 20.41 2.34
CA VAL A 171 11.86 20.19 2.69
C VAL A 171 12.72 20.61 1.52
N GLU A 172 13.58 21.60 1.75
CA GLU A 172 14.53 22.11 0.77
C GLU A 172 15.94 21.80 1.27
N VAL A 173 16.76 21.21 0.42
CA VAL A 173 18.15 20.91 0.78
C VAL A 173 19.08 21.86 0.07
N SER A 174 19.89 22.58 0.85
CA SER A 174 20.91 23.48 0.33
C SER A 174 22.08 22.69 -0.28
N PRO A 175 22.92 23.31 -1.11
CA PRO A 175 24.04 22.62 -1.78
C PRO A 175 25.07 21.99 -0.84
N ASP A 176 25.17 22.48 0.40
CA ASP A 176 26.01 21.91 1.46
C ASP A 176 25.41 20.66 2.13
N GLY A 177 24.16 20.34 1.80
CA GLY A 177 23.41 19.21 2.34
C GLY A 177 22.66 19.53 3.64
N ALA A 178 22.48 20.80 4.04
CA ALA A 178 21.57 21.14 5.13
C ALA A 178 20.12 21.15 4.64
N ALA A 179 19.17 20.70 5.47
CA ALA A 179 17.75 20.71 5.14
C ALA A 179 17.02 21.84 5.88
N GLY A 180 16.39 22.75 5.13
CA GLY A 180 15.37 23.67 5.63
C GLY A 180 14.00 22.99 5.57
N VAL A 181 13.24 23.07 6.66
CA VAL A 181 11.88 22.50 6.73
C VAL A 181 10.89 23.60 7.03
N THR A 182 9.87 23.74 6.17
CA THR A 182 8.78 24.71 6.34
C THR A 182 7.45 23.97 6.40
N CYS A 183 6.64 24.23 7.44
CA CYS A 183 5.24 23.81 7.45
C CYS A 183 4.47 24.67 6.45
N VAL A 184 3.87 24.05 5.44
CA VAL A 184 3.04 24.72 4.43
C VAL A 184 1.57 24.64 4.80
N ASP A 185 1.19 23.59 5.51
CA ASP A 185 -0.18 23.36 5.96
C ASP A 185 -0.18 22.45 7.19
N ASP A 186 -0.96 22.77 8.20
CA ASP A 186 -1.09 21.99 9.44
C ASP A 186 -2.19 20.91 9.36
N GLN A 187 -2.97 20.89 8.28
CA GLN A 187 -4.00 19.89 8.09
C GLN A 187 -3.43 18.55 7.61
N PRO A 188 -3.86 17.41 8.19
CA PRO A 188 -3.40 16.10 7.78
C PRO A 188 -3.63 15.83 6.29
N ALA A 189 -2.71 15.10 5.67
CA ALA A 189 -2.83 14.64 4.28
C ALA A 189 -2.38 13.18 4.17
N VAL A 190 -3.23 12.34 3.58
CA VAL A 190 -3.00 10.90 3.41
C VAL A 190 -2.65 10.52 1.97
N GLN A 191 -2.88 11.44 1.03
CA GLN A 191 -2.46 11.32 -0.36
C GLN A 191 -1.98 12.66 -0.87
N VAL A 192 -0.96 12.64 -1.74
CA VAL A 192 -0.43 13.83 -2.39
C VAL A 192 -0.03 13.54 -3.83
N ALA A 193 -0.10 14.57 -4.67
CA ALA A 193 0.49 14.59 -6.01
C ALA A 193 1.12 15.96 -6.28
N LEU A 194 2.20 15.97 -7.07
CA LEU A 194 2.98 17.18 -7.36
C LEU A 194 3.00 17.42 -8.87
N CYS A 195 2.52 18.59 -9.29
CA CYS A 195 2.50 19.03 -10.69
C CYS A 195 3.11 20.43 -10.77
N ASP A 196 4.19 20.60 -11.52
CA ASP A 196 4.82 21.91 -11.78
C ASP A 196 5.06 22.78 -10.53
N GLY A 197 5.52 22.15 -9.44
CA GLY A 197 5.77 22.83 -8.15
C GLY A 197 4.53 23.11 -7.30
N VAL A 198 3.35 22.73 -7.79
CA VAL A 198 2.06 22.82 -7.09
C VAL A 198 1.69 21.46 -6.52
N LEU A 199 1.39 21.41 -5.23
CA LEU A 199 1.01 20.17 -4.55
C LEU A 199 -0.51 20.10 -4.37
N LEU A 200 -1.12 19.01 -4.81
CA LEU A 200 -2.45 18.63 -4.35
C LEU A 200 -2.30 17.76 -3.10
N ALA A 201 -2.84 18.22 -1.98
CA ALA A 201 -2.92 17.47 -0.72
C ALA A 201 -4.36 17.02 -0.47
N ILE A 202 -4.54 15.75 -0.10
CA ILE A 202 -5.84 15.16 0.18
C ILE A 202 -5.80 14.50 1.56
N GLY A 203 -6.62 15.01 2.47
CA GLY A 203 -6.90 14.42 3.78
C GLY A 203 -7.78 13.17 3.70
N ASN A 204 -8.26 12.71 4.84
CA ASN A 204 -9.12 11.54 4.89
C ASN A 204 -10.48 11.83 4.23
N THR A 205 -10.87 10.99 3.28
CA THR A 205 -12.17 11.04 2.59
C THR A 205 -13.09 9.88 2.97
N GLU A 206 -12.56 8.91 3.70
CA GLU A 206 -13.29 7.78 4.27
C GLU A 206 -13.50 7.96 5.77
N GLN A 207 -14.67 7.55 6.26
CA GLN A 207 -14.83 7.31 7.69
C GLN A 207 -13.99 6.08 8.06
N ARG A 208 -12.81 6.35 8.60
CA ARG A 208 -11.96 5.35 9.23
C ARG A 208 -12.08 5.46 10.73
N LEU A 209 -11.88 4.33 11.40
CA LEU A 209 -11.68 4.31 12.83
C LEU A 209 -10.17 4.42 13.08
N ARG A 210 -9.78 5.35 13.93
CA ARG A 210 -8.43 5.47 14.47
C ARG A 210 -8.42 4.88 15.87
N ARG A 211 -7.38 4.10 16.18
CA ARG A 211 -7.12 3.69 17.56
C ARG A 211 -6.51 4.85 18.32
N ASP A 212 -7.10 5.23 19.44
CA ASP A 212 -6.46 6.16 20.37
C ASP A 212 -5.27 5.45 21.04
N PRO A 213 -4.03 5.96 20.90
CA PRO A 213 -2.86 5.33 21.50
C PRO A 213 -2.92 5.23 23.03
N LYS A 214 -3.65 6.15 23.69
CA LYS A 214 -3.73 6.22 25.15
C LYS A 214 -4.81 5.33 25.72
N SER A 215 -5.96 5.26 25.06
CA SER A 215 -7.14 4.53 25.57
C SER A 215 -7.36 3.17 24.87
N GLY A 216 -6.71 2.93 23.73
CA GLY A 216 -6.92 1.75 22.90
C GLY A 216 -8.28 1.70 22.20
N HIS A 217 -9.16 2.68 22.43
CA HIS A 217 -10.48 2.75 21.84
C HIS A 217 -10.42 3.19 20.38
N LEU A 218 -11.33 2.64 19.58
CA LEU A 218 -11.56 3.07 18.22
C LEU A 218 -12.42 4.34 18.24
N ALA A 219 -11.87 5.45 17.77
CA ALA A 219 -12.57 6.70 17.57
C ALA A 219 -12.73 6.97 16.05
N PRO A 220 -13.83 7.59 15.61
CA PRO A 220 -13.92 8.08 14.23
C PRO A 220 -12.77 9.04 13.95
N LEU A 221 -12.18 8.90 12.77
CA LEU A 221 -11.18 9.83 12.30
C LEU A 221 -11.89 11.08 11.74
N ASP A 222 -11.39 12.25 12.12
CA ASP A 222 -11.95 13.52 11.66
C ASP A 222 -11.81 13.65 10.13
N ILE A 223 -12.95 13.74 9.47
CA ILE A 223 -13.03 14.04 8.03
C ILE A 223 -13.24 15.55 7.91
N LEU A 224 -12.33 16.21 7.22
CA LEU A 224 -12.46 17.62 6.92
C LEU A 224 -13.62 17.83 5.93
N ASP A 225 -14.39 18.90 6.12
CA ASP A 225 -15.46 19.29 5.19
C ASP A 225 -14.94 19.46 3.75
N ARG A 226 -13.70 19.96 3.64
CA ARG A 226 -12.96 20.11 2.37
C ARG A 226 -11.62 19.39 2.49
N PRO A 227 -11.57 18.09 2.14
CA PRO A 227 -10.38 17.28 2.37
C PRO A 227 -9.26 17.55 1.36
N ALA A 228 -9.54 18.20 0.23
CA ALA A 228 -8.56 18.47 -0.81
C ALA A 228 -8.18 19.95 -0.87
N ARG A 229 -6.91 20.20 -1.16
CA ARG A 229 -6.29 21.54 -1.11
C ARG A 229 -5.11 21.63 -2.05
N ILE A 230 -5.00 22.75 -2.75
CA ILE A 230 -3.84 23.15 -3.54
C ILE A 230 -2.89 23.93 -2.63
N LEU A 231 -1.64 23.47 -2.61
CA LEU A 231 -0.56 24.09 -1.84
C LEU A 231 0.52 24.60 -2.79
N VAL A 232 0.86 25.88 -2.62
CA VAL A 232 1.97 26.54 -3.30
C VAL A 232 2.87 27.13 -2.21
N PRO A 233 4.20 26.90 -2.24
CA PRO A 233 5.10 27.46 -1.24
C PRO A 233 4.90 28.99 -1.08
N GLY A 234 4.78 29.44 0.17
CA GLY A 234 4.60 30.86 0.49
C GLY A 234 3.19 31.43 0.25
N SER A 235 2.25 30.62 -0.24
CA SER A 235 0.84 31.00 -0.40
C SER A 235 -0.02 30.29 0.65
N ALA A 236 -1.19 30.86 0.95
CA ALA A 236 -2.18 30.19 1.79
C ALA A 236 -2.75 28.95 1.06
N PRO A 237 -3.02 27.85 1.78
CA PRO A 237 -3.72 26.69 1.21
C PRO A 237 -5.05 27.08 0.55
N ALA A 238 -5.26 26.65 -0.69
CA ALA A 238 -6.50 26.89 -1.43
C ALA A 238 -7.38 25.62 -1.42
N PRO A 239 -8.58 25.66 -0.83
CA PRO A 239 -9.44 24.48 -0.76
C PRO A 239 -9.98 24.08 -2.14
N VAL A 240 -10.15 22.78 -2.37
CA VAL A 240 -10.72 22.22 -3.61
C VAL A 240 -12.02 21.49 -3.30
N ASP A 241 -13.10 21.86 -3.98
CA ASP A 241 -14.43 21.28 -3.81
C ASP A 241 -14.52 19.95 -4.57
N LEU A 242 -14.21 18.83 -3.89
CA LEU A 242 -14.34 17.49 -4.46
C LEU A 242 -15.80 16.99 -4.42
N PRO A 243 -16.22 16.18 -5.41
CA PRO A 243 -17.43 15.40 -5.30
C PRO A 243 -17.38 14.46 -4.07
N LYS A 244 -18.55 14.17 -3.49
CA LYS A 244 -18.64 13.23 -2.37
C LYS A 244 -18.17 11.84 -2.77
N GLY A 245 -17.23 11.29 -2.01
CA GLY A 245 -16.72 9.95 -2.21
C GLY A 245 -15.39 9.73 -1.53
N THR A 246 -14.87 8.53 -1.71
CA THR A 246 -13.55 8.10 -1.27
C THR A 246 -12.54 8.32 -2.39
N VAL A 247 -11.39 8.93 -2.11
CA VAL A 247 -10.29 8.97 -3.09
C VAL A 247 -9.46 7.68 -3.00
N ASP A 248 -9.54 6.86 -4.05
CA ASP A 248 -8.81 5.60 -4.16
C ASP A 248 -7.35 5.83 -4.58
N ALA A 249 -7.11 6.79 -5.48
CA ALA A 249 -5.80 7.09 -6.03
C ALA A 249 -5.73 8.54 -6.55
N VAL A 250 -4.53 9.12 -6.53
CA VAL A 250 -4.22 10.44 -7.09
C VAL A 250 -2.90 10.38 -7.86
N THR A 251 -2.80 11.14 -8.94
CA THR A 251 -1.54 11.35 -9.66
C THR A 251 -1.50 12.74 -10.28
N ALA A 252 -0.31 13.21 -10.63
CA ALA A 252 -0.13 14.43 -11.42
C ALA A 252 -0.34 14.12 -12.91
N ILE A 253 -0.83 15.08 -13.67
CA ILE A 253 -1.00 15.02 -15.12
C ILE A 253 -0.57 16.36 -15.70
N ASP A 254 -0.42 16.45 -17.02
CA ASP A 254 -0.09 17.72 -17.68
C ASP A 254 -1.12 18.80 -17.28
N GLY A 255 -0.67 19.86 -16.61
CA GLY A 255 -1.50 20.98 -16.17
C GLY A 255 -2.35 20.72 -14.92
N GLY A 256 -2.16 19.61 -14.20
CA GLY A 256 -2.90 19.38 -12.96
C GLY A 256 -2.79 17.97 -12.37
N PHE A 257 -3.94 17.45 -11.95
CA PHE A 257 -4.06 16.22 -11.18
C PHE A 257 -5.23 15.38 -11.70
N LEU A 258 -5.12 14.07 -11.53
CA LEU A 258 -6.17 13.11 -11.82
C LEU A 258 -6.41 12.23 -10.59
N LEU A 259 -7.67 12.09 -10.22
CA LEU A 259 -8.12 11.30 -9.08
C LEU A 259 -9.04 10.18 -9.56
N LEU A 260 -8.98 9.04 -8.87
CA LEU A 260 -9.99 8.01 -8.93
C LEU A 260 -10.83 8.08 -7.66
N LEU A 261 -12.13 8.35 -7.82
CA LEU A 261 -13.08 8.51 -6.72
C LEU A 261 -14.04 7.31 -6.70
N THR A 262 -14.17 6.64 -5.56
CA THR A 262 -15.26 5.69 -5.28
C THR A 262 -16.46 6.45 -4.71
N VAL A 263 -17.60 6.38 -5.41
CA VAL A 263 -18.85 7.03 -5.00
C VAL A 263 -19.68 6.05 -4.17
N SER A 264 -19.92 6.42 -2.91
CA SER A 264 -20.63 5.59 -1.91
C SER A 264 -22.12 5.89 -1.80
N LEU A 265 -22.85 4.93 -1.23
CA LEU A 265 -24.31 4.77 -1.11
C LEU A 265 -25.16 5.93 -0.59
N SER A 266 -24.58 6.93 0.04
CA SER A 266 -25.34 7.88 0.87
C SER A 266 -26.02 8.99 0.05
N GLY A 267 -26.19 8.81 -1.26
CA GLY A 267 -26.78 9.79 -2.18
C GLY A 267 -27.53 9.14 -3.35
N PRO A 268 -28.19 9.95 -4.20
CA PRO A 268 -28.99 9.48 -5.33
C PRO A 268 -28.17 8.91 -6.49
N GLU A 269 -26.85 9.05 -6.47
CA GLU A 269 -25.98 8.57 -7.56
C GLU A 269 -25.75 7.05 -7.49
N PRO A 270 -25.66 6.38 -8.66
CA PRO A 270 -25.32 4.96 -8.70
C PRO A 270 -23.92 4.72 -8.14
N ARG A 271 -23.79 3.66 -7.34
CA ARG A 271 -22.48 3.20 -6.85
C ARG A 271 -21.55 2.98 -8.04
N GLY A 272 -20.33 3.47 -7.92
CA GLY A 272 -19.34 3.25 -8.96
C GLY A 272 -18.06 4.00 -8.66
N ARG A 273 -17.21 4.06 -9.67
CA ARG A 273 -16.00 4.87 -9.64
C ARG A 273 -16.07 5.92 -10.73
N ARG A 274 -15.46 7.07 -10.53
CA ARG A 274 -15.28 8.06 -11.58
C ARG A 274 -13.90 8.68 -11.49
N LEU A 275 -13.47 9.23 -12.61
CA LEU A 275 -12.27 10.05 -12.66
C LEU A 275 -12.65 11.51 -12.41
N VAL A 276 -11.77 12.23 -11.73
CA VAL A 276 -11.90 13.67 -11.47
C VAL A 276 -10.58 14.30 -11.84
N SER A 277 -10.58 15.27 -12.76
CA SER A 277 -9.40 16.09 -13.04
C SER A 277 -9.49 17.40 -12.27
N ILE A 278 -8.33 17.87 -11.82
CA ILE A 278 -8.18 19.10 -11.06
C ILE A 278 -7.01 19.86 -11.65
N THR A 279 -7.22 21.09 -12.08
CA THR A 279 -6.14 21.96 -12.58
C THR A 279 -5.29 22.48 -11.42
N THR A 280 -4.11 23.02 -11.71
CA THR A 280 -3.21 23.59 -10.68
C THR A 280 -3.78 24.81 -9.95
N ASP A 281 -4.80 25.48 -10.51
CA ASP A 281 -5.57 26.55 -9.86
C ASP A 281 -6.81 26.04 -9.09
N GLY A 282 -7.05 24.72 -9.09
CA GLY A 282 -8.11 24.08 -8.31
C GLY A 282 -9.46 23.94 -9.03
N ALA A 283 -9.55 24.23 -10.34
CA ALA A 283 -10.77 23.97 -11.10
C ALA A 283 -11.00 22.46 -11.25
N VAL A 284 -12.22 22.01 -10.99
CA VAL A 284 -12.58 20.59 -10.93
C VAL A 284 -13.46 20.22 -12.13
N GLN A 285 -13.07 19.18 -12.86
CA GLN A 285 -13.90 18.52 -13.88
C GLN A 285 -14.20 17.09 -13.44
N VAL A 286 -15.48 16.74 -13.45
CA VAL A 286 -15.99 15.46 -12.95
C VAL A 286 -16.39 14.57 -14.12
N GLY A 287 -15.77 13.40 -14.22
CA GLY A 287 -16.09 12.40 -15.24
C GLY A 287 -17.35 11.61 -14.94
N PRO A 288 -17.83 10.81 -15.90
CA PRO A 288 -18.97 9.92 -15.70
C PRO A 288 -18.63 8.77 -14.75
N ILE A 289 -19.66 8.08 -14.25
CA ILE A 289 -19.47 6.80 -13.55
C ILE A 289 -18.95 5.76 -14.55
N LEU A 290 -17.83 5.13 -14.20
CA LEU A 290 -17.16 4.11 -14.96
C LEU A 290 -17.69 2.73 -14.59
N GLU A 291 -17.98 1.94 -15.61
CA GLU A 291 -18.25 0.50 -15.48
C GLU A 291 -16.93 -0.26 -15.33
N LEU A 292 -16.43 -0.30 -14.10
CA LEU A 292 -15.25 -1.07 -13.74
C LEU A 292 -15.64 -2.31 -12.94
N ASP A 293 -14.90 -3.40 -13.12
CA ASP A 293 -15.03 -4.60 -12.31
C ASP A 293 -15.02 -4.26 -10.80
N SER A 294 -15.93 -4.86 -10.03
CA SER A 294 -16.23 -4.47 -8.65
C SER A 294 -15.07 -4.63 -7.64
N ASN A 295 -14.06 -5.46 -7.94
CA ASN A 295 -12.94 -5.78 -7.03
C ASN A 295 -11.64 -5.01 -7.35
N LEU A 296 -11.61 -3.70 -7.13
CA LEU A 296 -10.43 -2.83 -7.36
C LEU A 296 -9.77 -2.30 -6.09
N SER A 297 -9.58 -3.12 -5.06
CA SER A 297 -8.88 -2.71 -3.82
C SER A 297 -7.40 -2.29 -4.00
N SER A 298 -6.95 -2.08 -5.24
CA SER A 298 -5.59 -1.63 -5.59
C SER A 298 -5.59 -1.01 -7.00
N ALA A 299 -6.31 0.09 -7.22
CA ALA A 299 -6.21 0.84 -8.46
C ALA A 299 -5.02 1.83 -8.40
N SER A 300 -4.42 2.12 -9.55
CA SER A 300 -3.32 3.10 -9.66
C SER A 300 -3.46 3.90 -10.95
N LEU A 301 -3.04 5.15 -10.90
CA LEU A 301 -3.06 6.08 -12.02
C LEU A 301 -1.64 6.35 -12.52
N SER A 302 -1.48 6.44 -13.85
CA SER A 302 -0.20 6.76 -14.50
C SER A 302 -0.16 8.17 -15.07
N PRO A 303 0.86 8.98 -14.73
CA PRO A 303 0.99 10.35 -15.22
C PRO A 303 1.40 10.39 -16.71
N ASN A 304 2.40 9.60 -17.12
CA ASN A 304 3.07 9.73 -18.43
C ASN A 304 2.28 9.18 -19.62
N SER A 305 1.21 8.45 -19.35
CA SER A 305 0.35 7.83 -20.34
C SER A 305 -0.95 7.60 -19.62
N LEU A 306 -1.80 8.63 -19.51
CA LEU A 306 -3.03 8.65 -18.73
C LEU A 306 -3.73 7.29 -18.74
N ARG A 307 -3.48 6.51 -17.70
CA ARG A 307 -3.88 5.11 -17.61
C ARG A 307 -4.40 4.83 -16.22
N LEU A 308 -5.53 4.15 -16.19
CA LEU A 308 -6.07 3.54 -15.00
C LEU A 308 -5.68 2.07 -14.99
N CYS A 309 -4.89 1.67 -14.01
CA CYS A 309 -4.48 0.29 -13.82
C CYS A 309 -5.29 -0.32 -12.69
N THR A 310 -5.92 -1.45 -12.99
CA THR A 310 -6.68 -2.26 -12.03
C THR A 310 -6.03 -3.63 -11.88
N ARG A 311 -6.49 -4.45 -10.92
CA ARG A 311 -6.00 -5.83 -10.73
C ARG A 311 -6.21 -6.75 -11.95
N LYS A 312 -7.08 -6.36 -12.88
CA LYS A 312 -7.47 -7.21 -14.02
C LYS A 312 -7.19 -6.57 -15.37
N MET A 313 -7.25 -5.25 -15.47
CA MET A 313 -7.25 -4.54 -16.75
C MET A 313 -6.46 -3.24 -16.63
N VAL A 314 -5.73 -2.92 -17.70
CA VAL A 314 -5.17 -1.59 -17.92
C VAL A 314 -6.09 -0.85 -18.86
N TYR A 315 -6.54 0.32 -18.46
CA TYR A 315 -7.37 1.20 -19.27
C TYR A 315 -6.59 2.44 -19.71
N ARG A 316 -6.88 2.93 -20.90
CA ARG A 316 -6.54 4.30 -21.33
C ARG A 316 -7.61 5.23 -20.76
N VAL A 317 -7.18 6.36 -20.19
CA VAL A 317 -8.08 7.44 -19.82
C VAL A 317 -8.20 8.39 -21.01
N LEU A 318 -9.44 8.79 -21.33
CA LEU A 318 -9.75 9.74 -22.40
C LEU A 318 -9.96 11.16 -21.83
N ASP A 319 -9.97 12.17 -22.71
CA ASP A 319 -10.08 13.59 -22.33
C ASP A 319 -11.41 13.94 -21.65
N ASP A 320 -12.46 13.17 -21.95
CA ASP A 320 -13.78 13.28 -21.30
C ASP A 320 -13.85 12.50 -19.97
N LEU A 321 -12.71 12.01 -19.48
CA LEU A 321 -12.57 11.22 -18.26
C LEU A 321 -13.30 9.86 -18.30
N THR A 322 -13.67 9.38 -19.49
CA THR A 322 -14.03 7.97 -19.70
C THR A 322 -12.78 7.11 -19.84
N VAL A 323 -12.99 5.78 -19.96
CA VAL A 323 -11.89 4.83 -20.06
C VAL A 323 -12.11 3.78 -21.14
N GLU A 324 -11.04 3.41 -21.83
CA GLU A 324 -11.03 2.34 -22.83
C GLU A 324 -10.12 1.20 -22.39
N PRO A 325 -10.57 -0.06 -22.42
CA PRO A 325 -9.72 -1.19 -22.06
C PRO A 325 -8.59 -1.36 -23.09
N ILE A 326 -7.33 -1.40 -22.62
CA ILE A 326 -6.16 -1.64 -23.48
C ILE A 326 -5.84 -3.14 -23.50
N ARG A 327 -5.63 -3.72 -22.32
CA ARG A 327 -5.24 -5.12 -22.16
C ARG A 327 -5.46 -5.63 -20.73
N PRO A 328 -5.68 -6.93 -20.54
CA PRO A 328 -5.65 -7.55 -19.22
C PRO A 328 -4.27 -7.41 -18.57
N VAL A 329 -4.24 -7.34 -17.24
CA VAL A 329 -3.01 -7.52 -16.46
C VAL A 329 -2.71 -9.02 -16.41
N SER A 330 -1.49 -9.42 -16.75
CA SER A 330 -1.09 -10.83 -16.90
C SER A 330 -1.22 -11.65 -15.61
N HIS A 331 -1.22 -11.00 -14.44
CA HIS A 331 -1.31 -11.63 -13.13
C HIS A 331 -2.18 -10.81 -12.17
N HIS A 332 -3.01 -11.50 -11.38
CA HIS A 332 -3.75 -10.88 -10.28
C HIS A 332 -2.78 -10.54 -9.14
N GLY A 333 -2.20 -9.34 -9.21
CA GLY A 333 -1.29 -8.83 -8.19
C GLY A 333 -2.00 -8.49 -6.88
N LEU A 334 -1.31 -8.70 -5.77
CA LEU A 334 -1.67 -8.18 -4.44
C LEU A 334 -1.66 -6.66 -4.43
N ARG A 335 -0.66 -6.08 -5.09
CA ARG A 335 -0.49 -4.64 -5.29
C ARG A 335 0.03 -4.35 -6.69
N LEU A 336 -0.26 -3.16 -7.18
CA LEU A 336 0.26 -2.64 -8.41
C LEU A 336 0.62 -1.17 -8.23
N GLY A 337 1.56 -0.69 -9.04
CA GLY A 337 1.97 0.70 -9.05
C GLY A 337 2.84 0.98 -10.27
N LEU A 338 3.34 2.21 -10.37
CA LEU A 338 4.07 2.67 -11.54
C LEU A 338 5.42 3.25 -11.16
N ILE A 339 6.41 3.04 -12.02
CA ILE A 339 7.73 3.66 -11.97
C ILE A 339 8.03 4.18 -13.38
N GLY A 340 7.95 5.49 -13.57
CA GLY A 340 8.02 6.12 -14.90
C GLY A 340 6.90 5.61 -15.81
N VAL A 341 7.27 4.96 -16.92
CA VAL A 341 6.33 4.34 -17.88
C VAL A 341 6.10 2.84 -17.63
N ARG A 342 6.71 2.28 -16.57
CA ARG A 342 6.66 0.85 -16.28
C ARG A 342 5.63 0.58 -15.19
N LEU A 343 4.74 -0.37 -15.44
CA LEU A 343 3.86 -0.95 -14.44
C LEU A 343 4.62 -2.02 -13.66
N TRP A 344 4.63 -1.92 -12.33
CA TRP A 344 5.04 -3.02 -11.47
C TRP A 344 3.81 -3.63 -10.80
N THR A 345 3.88 -4.93 -10.57
CA THR A 345 2.87 -5.67 -9.82
C THR A 345 3.58 -6.54 -8.80
N VAL A 346 3.19 -6.44 -7.54
CA VAL A 346 3.56 -7.44 -6.54
C VAL A 346 2.56 -8.58 -6.70
N THR A 347 3.04 -9.71 -7.16
CA THR A 347 2.26 -10.93 -7.37
C THR A 347 2.85 -12.03 -6.50
N TYR A 348 2.05 -13.02 -6.15
CA TYR A 348 2.62 -14.30 -5.75
C TYR A 348 3.36 -14.87 -6.96
N ARG A 349 4.57 -15.43 -6.77
CA ARG A 349 5.31 -16.08 -7.87
C ARG A 349 4.35 -17.02 -8.61
N PRO A 350 4.23 -16.91 -9.96
CA PRO A 350 3.45 -17.85 -10.73
C PRO A 350 4.05 -19.26 -10.56
N ARG A 351 3.37 -20.05 -9.71
CA ARG A 351 3.35 -21.52 -9.59
C ARG A 351 4.32 -22.18 -8.62
N GLY A 352 3.69 -22.68 -7.55
CA GLY A 352 3.96 -23.97 -6.92
C GLY A 352 2.74 -24.66 -6.28
N ILE A 353 1.52 -24.05 -6.27
CA ILE A 353 0.38 -24.58 -5.50
C ILE A 353 -0.98 -24.60 -6.24
N GLY A 354 -0.95 -24.64 -7.58
CA GLY A 354 -2.12 -25.10 -8.35
C GLY A 354 -1.91 -26.55 -8.78
N ARG A 355 -2.74 -27.51 -8.32
CA ARG A 355 -2.88 -28.94 -8.70
C ARG A 355 -1.64 -29.82 -9.04
N ARG A 356 -0.41 -29.33 -9.19
CA ARG A 356 0.74 -30.07 -9.75
C ARG A 356 2.09 -29.87 -9.04
N GLY A 357 2.12 -29.29 -7.83
CA GLY A 357 3.26 -29.37 -6.89
C GLY A 357 4.56 -28.66 -7.34
N TRP A 358 5.59 -28.78 -6.51
CA TRP A 358 6.96 -28.23 -6.57
C TRP A 358 7.23 -26.98 -5.72
N TRP A 359 7.37 -27.21 -4.41
CA TRP A 359 8.29 -26.53 -3.50
C TRP A 359 8.58 -27.49 -2.31
N PRO A 360 9.77 -27.49 -1.67
CA PRO A 360 10.95 -26.64 -1.91
C PRO A 360 12.12 -27.26 -2.67
N GLY A 361 12.85 -26.39 -3.38
CA GLY A 361 14.28 -26.55 -3.66
C GLY A 361 15.11 -26.34 -2.39
N THR A 362 16.30 -26.94 -2.35
CA THR A 362 17.05 -27.21 -1.12
C THR A 362 18.18 -26.22 -0.83
N GLY A 363 18.37 -25.15 -1.62
CA GLY A 363 19.47 -24.22 -1.38
C GLY A 363 19.30 -22.78 -1.91
N PRO A 364 20.13 -21.84 -1.43
CA PRO A 364 20.13 -20.43 -1.83
C PRO A 364 20.54 -20.19 -3.30
N ASP A 365 21.11 -21.20 -3.97
CA ASP A 365 21.53 -21.15 -5.38
C ASP A 365 20.45 -21.65 -6.37
N ASP A 366 19.29 -22.12 -5.88
CA ASP A 366 18.15 -22.57 -6.71
C ASP A 366 17.32 -21.37 -7.24
N LEU A 367 18.00 -20.31 -7.71
CA LEU A 367 17.36 -19.29 -8.52
C LEU A 367 17.22 -19.85 -9.95
N PRO A 368 16.00 -19.91 -10.53
CA PRO A 368 15.87 -20.31 -11.93
C PRO A 368 16.63 -19.32 -12.83
N PRO A 369 17.18 -19.79 -13.96
CA PRO A 369 17.84 -18.91 -14.91
C PRO A 369 16.90 -17.79 -15.32
N CYS A 370 17.41 -16.54 -15.35
CA CYS A 370 16.69 -15.41 -15.91
C CYS A 370 16.26 -15.79 -17.34
N GLU A 371 14.95 -15.83 -17.61
CA GLU A 371 14.47 -15.95 -18.99
C GLU A 371 15.07 -14.79 -19.80
N ALA A 372 15.75 -15.14 -20.88
CA ALA A 372 16.44 -14.17 -21.73
C ALA A 372 15.42 -13.14 -22.25
N GLY A 373 15.55 -11.88 -21.79
CA GLY A 373 14.74 -10.75 -22.26
C GLY A 373 13.98 -9.99 -21.17
N HIS A 374 13.96 -10.45 -19.92
CA HIS A 374 13.31 -9.73 -18.81
C HIS A 374 14.31 -9.36 -17.72
N GLY A 375 14.71 -8.09 -17.69
CA GLY A 375 15.64 -7.56 -16.69
C GLY A 375 15.01 -7.53 -15.30
N CYS A 376 15.37 -8.50 -14.47
CA CYS A 376 15.19 -8.45 -13.02
C CYS A 376 16.40 -7.72 -12.41
N SER A 377 16.17 -6.56 -11.79
CA SER A 377 17.18 -5.81 -11.04
C SER A 377 16.89 -5.92 -9.55
N CYS A 378 17.42 -6.96 -8.91
CA CYS A 378 17.64 -6.99 -7.46
C CYS A 378 19.05 -7.58 -7.20
N CYS A 379 20.01 -6.66 -7.02
CA CYS A 379 21.28 -6.75 -6.30
C CYS A 379 22.14 -8.05 -6.33
N SER A 380 23.26 -8.05 -7.07
CA SER A 380 24.59 -7.82 -6.48
C SER A 380 25.68 -7.81 -7.57
N THR A 381 26.38 -6.68 -7.71
CA THR A 381 27.64 -6.59 -8.44
C THR A 381 28.77 -6.95 -7.46
N ARG A 382 29.43 -8.10 -7.66
CA ARG A 382 30.78 -8.30 -7.12
C ARG A 382 31.82 -7.82 -8.14
N PRO A 383 32.91 -7.18 -7.69
CA PRO A 383 33.93 -6.64 -8.58
C PRO A 383 34.75 -7.78 -9.21
N ARG A 384 34.95 -7.70 -10.53
CA ARG A 384 35.99 -8.47 -11.24
C ARG A 384 37.36 -8.02 -10.74
N THR A 385 37.96 -8.76 -9.83
CA THR A 385 39.41 -8.71 -9.62
C THR A 385 40.07 -9.58 -10.68
N GLY A 386 40.64 -8.92 -11.69
CA GLY A 386 41.66 -9.56 -12.52
C GLY A 386 42.95 -9.67 -11.73
N ARG A 387 43.63 -10.81 -11.80
CA ARG A 387 45.09 -10.91 -11.66
C ARG A 387 45.61 -12.03 -12.57
N ARG A 388 46.44 -11.58 -13.52
CA ARG A 388 47.59 -12.20 -14.21
C ARG A 388 47.44 -13.60 -14.77
#